data_AF-A0A270P5Q8-F1
#
_entry.id   AF-A0A270P5Q8-F1
#
_cell.length_a   1.000
_cell.length_b   1.000
_cell.length_c   1.000
_cell.angle_alpha   90.00
_cell.angle_beta   90.00
_cell.angle_gamma   90.00
#
_symmetry.space_group_name_H-M   'P 1'
#
loop_
_entity.id
_entity.type
_entity.pdbx_description
1 polymer ?
#
loop_
_entity_poly.entity_id
_entity_poly.type
_entity_poly.pdbx_seq_one_letter_code
_entity_poly.pdbx_strand_id
1 'polypeptide(L)' 'MDTGLILFIVTAAAALCLFVAGIYVLAGLGWSLVAAAVSFLGVAGFIRKGLTGD' A
#
# COMPACT_ATOMS: atom_id res chain seq x y z
N MET A 1 12.35 -12.67 11.36
CA MET A 1 11.21 -12.14 10.58
C MET A 1 11.57 -12.31 9.12
N ASP A 2 10.77 -13.09 8.40
CA ASP A 2 10.98 -13.34 6.98
C ASP A 2 10.91 -12.02 6.20
N THR A 3 11.91 -11.77 5.35
CA THR A 3 12.07 -10.53 4.58
C THR A 3 10.80 -10.17 3.79
N GLY A 4 10.09 -11.18 3.29
CA GLY A 4 8.83 -10.97 2.57
C GLY A 4 7.69 -10.45 3.47
N LEU A 5 7.63 -10.88 4.72
CA LEU A 5 6.62 -10.42 5.68
C LEU A 5 6.88 -8.95 6.08
N ILE A 6 8.16 -8.57 6.20
CA ILE A 6 8.58 -7.18 6.41
C ILE A 6 8.16 -6.30 5.21
N LEU A 7 8.44 -6.74 3.98
CA LEU A 7 8.05 -6.01 2.76
C LEU A 7 6.53 -5.85 2.64
N PHE A 8 5.76 -6.88 3.00
CA PHE A 8 4.30 -6.81 3.04
C PHE A 8 3.80 -5.77 4.04
N ILE A 9 4.30 -5.79 5.27
CA ILE A 9 3.88 -4.85 6.32
C ILE A 9 4.22 -3.41 5.94
N VAL A 10 5.43 -3.17 5.43
CA VAL A 10 5.88 -1.81 5.06
C VAL A 10 5.07 -1.26 3.88
N THR A 11 4.80 -2.07 2.86
CA THR A 11 3.98 -1.65 1.70
C THR A 11 2.52 -1.40 2.08
N ALA A 12 1.93 -2.23 2.94
CA ALA A 12 0.57 -2.03 3.44
C ALA A 12 0.45 -0.76 4.33
N ALA A 13 1.43 -0.51 5.20
CA ALA A 13 1.46 0.68 6.05
C ALA A 13 1.66 1.96 5.21
N ALA A 14 2.55 1.93 4.20
CA ALA A 14 2.77 3.04 3.29
C ALA A 14 1.50 3.36 2.46
N ALA A 15 0.78 2.33 1.99
CA ALA A 15 -0.50 2.51 1.31
C ALA A 15 -1.52 3.24 2.19
N LEU A 16 -1.64 2.84 3.46
CA LEU A 16 -2.60 3.39 4.39
C LEU A 16 -2.29 4.85 4.74
N CYS A 17 -1.02 5.19 4.97
CA CYS A 17 -0.58 6.58 5.18
C CYS A 17 -0.83 7.45 3.94
N LEU A 18 -0.52 6.97 2.72
CA LEU A 18 -0.79 7.69 1.48
C LEU A 18 -2.30 7.90 1.26
N PHE A 19 -3.14 6.94 1.62
CA PHE A 19 -4.59 7.07 1.53
C PHE A 19 -5.14 8.15 2.45
N VAL A 20 -4.73 8.12 3.73
CA VAL A 20 -5.17 9.11 4.74
C VAL A 20 -4.68 10.52 4.37
N ALA A 21 -3.43 10.65 3.94
CA ALA A 21 -2.88 11.91 3.47
C ALA A 21 -3.59 12.41 2.19
N GLY A 22 -3.96 11.51 1.27
CA GLY A 22 -4.68 11.85 0.05
C GLY A 22 -6.09 12.41 0.29
N ILE A 23 -6.83 11.84 1.24
CA ILE A 23 -8.17 12.34 1.61
C ILE A 23 -8.09 13.73 2.24
N TYR A 24 -7.06 13.99 3.04
CA TYR A 24 -6.92 15.28 3.73
C TYR A 24 -6.51 16.44 2.79
N VAL A 25 -5.87 16.14 1.66
CA VAL A 25 -5.32 17.12 0.71
C VAL A 25 -6.26 17.33 -0.48
N LEU A 26 -7.57 17.51 -0.27
CA LEU A 26 -8.60 17.50 -1.34
C LEU A 26 -8.62 18.72 -2.30
N ALA A 27 -7.44 19.22 -2.68
CA ALA A 27 -7.20 20.02 -3.88
C ALA A 27 -6.32 19.20 -4.83
N GLY A 28 -6.87 18.68 -5.94
CA GLY A 28 -6.16 18.03 -7.07
C GLY A 28 -5.21 16.84 -6.75
N LEU A 29 -4.12 17.12 -6.04
CA LEU A 29 -3.10 16.19 -5.53
C LEU A 29 -3.65 15.05 -4.66
N GLY A 30 -4.77 15.26 -3.96
CA GLY A 30 -5.40 14.23 -3.12
C GLY A 30 -5.78 12.95 -3.88
N TRP A 31 -6.24 13.08 -5.14
CA TRP A 31 -6.59 11.94 -5.98
C TRP A 31 -5.37 11.10 -6.40
N SER A 32 -4.22 11.75 -6.61
CA SER A 32 -2.96 11.07 -6.94
C SER A 32 -2.47 10.21 -5.78
N LEU A 33 -2.60 10.70 -4.54
CA LEU A 33 -2.23 9.95 -3.34
C LEU A 33 -3.15 8.74 -3.10
N VAL A 34 -4.45 8.89 -3.39
CA VAL A 34 -5.41 7.78 -3.32
C VAL A 34 -5.08 6.70 -4.37
N ALA A 35 -4.75 7.09 -5.61
CA ALA A 35 -4.35 6.14 -6.64
C ALA A 35 -3.03 5.40 -6.28
N ALA A 36 -2.07 6.12 -5.68
CA ALA A 36 -0.84 5.52 -5.17
C ALA A 36 -1.12 4.48 -4.06
N ALA A 37 -2.03 4.79 -3.13
CA ALA A 37 -2.42 3.86 -2.06
C ALA A 37 -3.04 2.56 -2.60
N VAL A 38 -3.96 2.65 -3.57
CA VAL A 38 -4.56 1.47 -4.22
C VAL A 38 -3.50 0.62 -4.92
N SER A 39 -2.53 1.27 -5.56
CA SER A 39 -1.42 0.58 -6.25
C SER A 39 -0.53 -0.18 -5.26
N PHE A 40 -0.19 0.42 -4.12
CA PHE A 40 0.57 -0.25 -3.06
C PHE A 40 -0.21 -1.39 -2.39
N LEU A 41 -1.53 -1.26 -2.21
CA LEU A 41 -2.38 -2.35 -1.72
C LEU A 41 -2.42 -3.54 -2.70
N GLY A 42 -2.46 -3.26 -4.01
CA GLY A 42 -2.35 -4.29 -5.04
C GLY A 42 -1.04 -5.06 -4.95
N VAL A 43 0.09 -4.34 -4.86
CA VAL A 43 1.42 -4.94 -4.69
C VAL A 43 1.51 -5.76 -3.39
N ALA A 44 0.98 -5.26 -2.27
CA ALA A 44 0.92 -5.99 -1.02
C ALA A 44 0.10 -7.29 -1.14
N GLY A 45 -0.99 -7.28 -1.91
CA GLY A 45 -1.77 -8.48 -2.22
C GLY A 45 -0.96 -9.53 -2.99
N PHE A 46 -0.15 -9.11 -3.97
CA PHE A 46 0.77 -9.99 -4.68
C PHE A 46 1.87 -10.56 -3.79
N ILE A 47 2.47 -9.73 -2.91
CA ILE A 47 3.48 -10.19 -1.94
C ILE A 47 2.85 -11.22 -0.98
N ARG A 48 1.64 -10.98 -0.49
CA ARG A 48 0.91 -11.93 0.37
C ARG A 48 0.61 -13.24 -0.36
N LYS A 49 0.20 -13.18 -1.64
CA LYS A 49 -0.04 -14.38 -2.45
C LYS A 49 1.25 -15.16 -2.72
N GLY A 50 2.38 -14.50 -2.96
CA GLY A 50 3.68 -15.13 -3.08
C GLY A 50 4.20 -15.75 -1.77
N LEU A 51 3.75 -15.23 -0.61
CA LEU A 51 4.05 -15.80 0.71
C LEU A 51 3.10 -16.94 1.13
N THR A 52 1.87 -16.96 0.59
CA THR A 52 0.84 -17.98 0.89
C THR A 52 0.82 -19.09 -0.18
N GLY A 53 1.61 -18.95 -1.24
CA GLY A 53 1.72 -19.91 -2.33
C GLY A 53 2.64 -21.06 -1.96
N ASP A 54 2.06 -22.07 -1.34
CA ASP A 54 2.45 -23.47 -1.52
C ASP A 54 1.62 -24.05 -2.68
#